data_AF-A0A5N5T2N5-F1
#
_entry.id   AF-A0A5N5T2N5-F1
#
_cell.length_a   1.000
_cell.length_b   1.000
_cell.length_c   1.000
_cell.angle_alpha   90.00
_cell.angle_beta   90.00
_cell.angle_gamma   90.00
#
_symmetry.space_group_name_H-M   'P 1'
#
loop_
_entity.id
_entity.type
_entity.pdbx_description
1 polymer ?
#
loop_
_entity_poly.entity_id
_entity_poly.type
_entity_poly.pdbx_seq_one_letter_code
_entity_poly.pdbx_strand_id
1 'polypeptide(L)'
;MECSNHNFHELSLDNPITPKTSFLLDAVVNFVFEDYSNDIWNEEGRIGPSDVGFHKECAGSFEYKDGLEISSKDNFSTVYSDTCIYDGKWQYEVLLGSKGVMQIGWATINCTFSQENGVGDTRSSYAYDGNRQRKWNSSTSKYGELWSIGDVISSTIDLEKGEIAYYRNGRSMGIAFKNIPTGPGIAYFPAFSLAMDESLVVNFGGTPFCYPIHGFRSLQAPPEPQLHVAKMCFKWLDKLVLLS
;
A
#
# COMPACT_ATOMS: atom_id res chain seq x y z
N MET A 1 -44.11 -3.15 29.38
CA MET A 1 -44.61 -4.24 28.51
C MET A 1 -43.81 -4.09 27.23
N GLU A 2 -42.60 -4.67 27.22
CA GLU A 2 -41.66 -4.55 26.11
C GLU A 2 -41.53 -5.89 25.40
N CYS A 3 -41.57 -5.81 24.08
CA CYS A 3 -41.52 -6.91 23.15
C CYS A 3 -40.09 -7.45 22.98
N SER A 4 -40.06 -8.76 22.80
CA SER A 4 -38.95 -9.68 22.56
C SER A 4 -38.28 -9.59 21.18
N ASN A 5 -37.15 -10.32 21.08
CA ASN A 5 -36.47 -10.90 19.88
C ASN A 5 -35.41 -10.01 19.21
N HIS A 6 -34.21 -10.46 18.81
CA HIS A 6 -33.68 -11.80 18.49
C HIS A 6 -32.14 -11.87 18.61
N ASN A 7 -31.63 -13.10 18.77
CA ASN A 7 -30.23 -13.51 18.67
C ASN A 7 -29.53 -13.02 17.38
N PHE A 8 -28.34 -12.44 17.52
CA PHE A 8 -27.31 -12.46 16.49
C PHE A 8 -26.20 -13.40 16.95
N HIS A 9 -25.92 -14.40 16.13
CA HIS A 9 -24.78 -15.31 16.28
C HIS A 9 -23.46 -14.53 16.30
N GLU A 10 -22.66 -14.78 17.33
CA GLU A 10 -21.22 -14.47 17.36
C GLU A 10 -20.53 -15.06 16.13
N LEU A 11 -19.87 -14.19 15.36
CA LEU A 11 -18.75 -14.60 14.50
C LEU A 11 -17.49 -14.47 15.36
N SER A 12 -16.88 -15.61 15.63
CA SER A 12 -15.72 -15.79 16.51
C SER A 12 -14.52 -14.95 16.07
N LEU A 13 -14.08 -14.03 16.93
CA LEU A 13 -12.77 -13.38 16.91
C LEU A 13 -11.70 -14.32 17.52
N ASP A 14 -11.55 -15.52 16.99
CA ASP A 14 -10.56 -16.48 17.50
C ASP A 14 -9.46 -16.75 16.49
N ASN A 15 -8.63 -15.72 16.24
CA ASN A 15 -7.26 -15.94 15.82
C ASN A 15 -6.36 -15.37 16.94
N PRO A 16 -5.58 -16.19 17.66
CA PRO A 16 -4.74 -15.71 18.73
C PRO A 16 -3.69 -14.77 18.15
N ILE A 17 -3.81 -13.47 18.47
CA ILE A 17 -2.82 -12.45 18.15
C ILE A 17 -1.51 -12.89 18.80
N THR A 18 -0.53 -13.29 18.01
CA THR A 18 0.78 -13.71 18.52
C THR A 18 1.49 -12.54 19.22
N PRO A 19 2.43 -12.78 20.14
CA PRO A 19 3.04 -11.71 20.94
C PRO A 19 3.76 -10.62 20.14
N LYS A 20 4.19 -10.94 18.90
CA LYS A 20 4.80 -9.96 17.98
C LYS A 20 3.76 -9.02 17.38
N THR A 21 2.58 -9.53 17.04
CA THR A 21 1.51 -8.73 16.47
C THR A 21 0.86 -7.84 17.51
N SER A 22 0.75 -8.25 18.78
CA SER A 22 0.11 -7.42 19.82
C SER A 22 0.84 -6.09 20.06
N PHE A 23 2.17 -6.09 20.18
CA PHE A 23 2.93 -4.85 20.42
C PHE A 23 2.91 -3.89 19.23
N LEU A 24 3.01 -4.44 18.01
CA LEU A 24 2.89 -3.67 16.77
C LEU A 24 1.46 -3.14 16.61
N LEU A 25 0.46 -3.96 16.92
CA LEU A 25 -0.94 -3.56 16.87
C LEU A 25 -1.18 -2.41 17.82
N ASP A 26 -0.71 -2.45 19.08
CA ASP A 26 -0.90 -1.34 20.01
C ASP A 26 -0.22 -0.04 19.52
N ALA A 27 1.00 -0.12 18.98
CA ALA A 27 1.72 1.06 18.47
C ALA A 27 1.09 1.63 17.18
N VAL A 28 0.63 0.77 16.28
CA VAL A 28 0.03 1.16 14.99
C VAL A 28 -1.43 1.58 15.17
N VAL A 29 -2.21 0.89 16.00
CA VAL A 29 -3.60 1.27 16.32
C VAL A 29 -3.66 2.65 16.94
N ASN A 30 -2.78 2.94 17.90
CA ASN A 30 -2.72 4.28 18.49
C ASN A 30 -2.28 5.38 17.50
N PHE A 31 -1.58 5.04 16.42
CA PHE A 31 -1.12 6.00 15.42
C PHE A 31 -2.07 6.17 14.24
N VAL A 32 -2.73 5.08 13.81
CA VAL A 32 -3.53 5.03 12.57
C VAL A 32 -5.04 5.00 12.87
N PHE A 33 -5.46 4.50 14.02
CA PHE A 33 -6.85 4.06 14.26
C PHE A 33 -7.41 4.56 15.60
N GLU A 34 -7.76 5.84 15.71
CA GLU A 34 -8.67 6.30 16.78
C GLU A 34 -10.15 5.91 16.51
N ASP A 35 -10.53 5.58 15.26
CA ASP A 35 -11.96 5.46 14.85
C ASP A 35 -12.40 4.13 14.19
N TYR A 36 -11.51 3.15 13.96
CA TYR A 36 -11.83 1.98 13.12
C TYR A 36 -11.79 0.66 13.89
N SER A 37 -12.76 0.42 14.77
CA SER A 37 -12.80 -0.80 15.58
C SER A 37 -13.42 -2.02 14.90
N ASN A 38 -14.04 -1.89 13.71
CA ASN A 38 -14.89 -2.96 13.14
C ASN A 38 -14.50 -3.49 11.75
N ASP A 39 -13.46 -2.96 11.08
CA ASP A 39 -13.10 -3.35 9.69
C ASP A 39 -11.60 -3.62 9.48
N ILE A 40 -10.92 -4.04 10.56
CA ILE A 40 -9.49 -4.36 10.50
C ILE A 40 -9.34 -5.75 9.88
N TRP A 41 -8.89 -5.77 8.63
CA TRP A 41 -8.45 -7.01 7.97
C TRP A 41 -7.01 -7.32 8.33
N ASN A 42 -6.83 -8.38 9.12
CA ASN A 42 -5.55 -8.80 9.67
C ASN A 42 -5.07 -10.10 9.01
N GLU A 43 -4.76 -10.04 7.71
CA GLU A 43 -3.93 -11.08 7.09
C GLU A 43 -2.52 -11.03 7.70
N GLU A 44 -1.92 -12.19 7.94
CA GLU A 44 -0.57 -12.29 8.52
C GLU A 44 0.44 -11.43 7.75
N GLY A 45 1.12 -10.54 8.48
CA GLY A 45 2.11 -9.60 7.95
C GLY A 45 1.58 -8.21 7.61
N ARG A 46 0.31 -7.89 7.88
CA ARG A 46 -0.34 -6.60 7.57
C ARG A 46 -1.19 -6.08 8.73
N ILE A 47 -1.29 -4.76 8.87
CA ILE A 47 -2.22 -4.09 9.79
C ILE A 47 -2.90 -2.94 9.06
N GLY A 48 -4.23 -2.94 8.99
CA GLY A 48 -5.02 -1.83 8.46
C GLY A 48 -6.45 -2.22 8.06
N PRO A 49 -7.24 -1.27 7.52
CA PRO A 49 -8.60 -1.53 7.03
C PRO A 49 -8.61 -2.54 5.88
N SER A 50 -9.74 -3.20 5.62
CA SER A 50 -9.91 -4.10 4.47
C SER A 50 -9.65 -3.38 3.13
N ASP A 51 -10.28 -2.22 2.97
CA ASP A 51 -10.08 -1.30 1.85
C ASP A 51 -8.98 -0.30 2.19
N VAL A 52 -7.90 -0.31 1.40
CA VAL A 52 -6.73 0.53 1.67
C VAL A 52 -6.94 1.90 1.08
N GLY A 53 -6.79 2.93 1.91
CA GLY A 53 -6.81 4.33 1.51
C GLY A 53 -5.54 5.07 1.91
N PHE A 54 -5.67 6.39 1.99
CA PHE A 54 -4.63 7.28 2.50
C PHE A 54 -4.90 7.66 3.95
N HIS A 55 -3.82 7.83 4.71
CA HIS A 55 -3.89 8.36 6.05
C HIS A 55 -4.49 9.78 6.05
N LYS A 56 -5.30 10.09 7.07
CA LYS A 56 -5.97 11.40 7.20
C LYS A 56 -4.96 12.55 7.29
N GLU A 57 -3.85 12.32 7.99
CA GLU A 57 -2.77 13.29 8.13
C GLU A 57 -1.74 13.15 7.01
N CYS A 58 -1.36 14.28 6.42
CA CYS A 58 -0.31 14.39 5.42
C CYS A 58 0.54 15.65 5.69
N ALA A 59 1.77 15.66 5.17
CA ALA A 59 2.57 16.88 5.13
C ALA A 59 2.23 17.65 3.85
N GLY A 60 1.83 18.92 3.97
CA GLY A 60 1.29 19.69 2.85
C GLY A 60 -0.17 19.32 2.55
N SER A 61 -0.61 19.52 1.31
CA SER A 61 -1.99 19.33 0.90
C SER A 61 -2.13 18.62 -0.44
N PHE A 62 -3.12 17.72 -0.51
CA PHE A 62 -3.48 16.99 -1.72
C PHE A 62 -4.92 17.29 -2.12
N GLU A 63 -5.17 17.33 -3.42
CA GLU A 63 -6.49 17.10 -3.99
C GLU A 63 -6.67 15.60 -4.25
N TYR A 64 -7.80 15.07 -3.79
CA TYR A 64 -8.16 13.66 -3.93
C TYR A 64 -9.28 13.53 -4.94
N LYS A 65 -9.13 12.59 -5.87
CA LYS A 65 -10.16 12.22 -6.84
C LYS A 65 -10.37 10.70 -6.80
N ASP A 66 -11.64 10.28 -6.84
CA ASP A 66 -12.04 8.88 -6.81
C ASP A 66 -11.37 8.05 -5.68
N GLY A 67 -10.98 8.69 -4.58
CA GLY A 67 -10.34 8.11 -3.39
C GLY A 67 -8.85 7.79 -3.52
N LEU A 68 -8.38 7.33 -4.68
CA LEU A 68 -7.01 6.83 -4.87
C LEU A 68 -6.18 7.61 -5.90
N GLU A 69 -6.75 8.61 -6.57
CA GLU A 69 -6.03 9.60 -7.37
C GLU A 69 -5.66 10.79 -6.48
N ILE A 70 -4.37 11.13 -6.43
CA ILE A 70 -3.85 12.26 -5.66
C ILE A 70 -3.08 13.22 -6.54
N SER A 71 -3.22 14.51 -6.27
CA SER A 71 -2.38 15.58 -6.84
C SER A 71 -1.97 16.57 -5.77
N SER A 72 -0.69 16.96 -5.73
CA SER A 72 -0.18 17.90 -4.73
C SER A 72 -0.58 19.34 -5.06
N LYS A 73 -0.91 20.12 -4.01
CA LYS A 73 -1.20 21.56 -4.09
C LYS A 73 -0.09 22.44 -3.52
N ASP A 74 0.95 21.84 -2.97
CA ASP A 74 2.10 22.54 -2.39
C ASP A 74 3.39 22.18 -3.15
N ASN A 75 4.50 22.82 -2.79
CA ASN A 75 5.80 22.53 -3.42
C ASN A 75 6.22 21.06 -3.27
N PHE A 76 5.89 20.44 -2.13
CA PHE A 76 6.11 19.02 -1.88
C PHE A 76 5.15 18.51 -0.81
N SER A 77 4.17 17.70 -1.21
CA SER A 77 3.23 17.08 -0.28
C SER A 77 3.55 15.62 -0.09
N THR A 78 3.39 15.08 1.13
CA THR A 78 3.67 13.67 1.43
C THR A 78 2.53 13.01 2.21
N VAL A 79 2.08 11.84 1.74
CA VAL A 79 1.01 11.06 2.38
C VAL A 79 1.41 9.59 2.49
N TYR A 80 0.93 8.94 3.55
CA TYR A 80 1.01 7.49 3.77
C TYR A 80 -0.28 6.82 3.34
N SER A 81 -0.25 5.52 3.05
CA SER A 81 -1.45 4.70 3.17
C SER A 81 -1.91 4.60 4.63
N ASP A 82 -3.17 4.25 4.84
CA ASP A 82 -3.72 3.89 6.16
C ASP A 82 -3.39 2.45 6.58
N THR A 83 -2.64 1.72 5.75
CA THR A 83 -2.31 0.31 5.95
C THR A 83 -0.81 0.13 5.95
N CYS A 84 -0.30 -0.68 6.87
CA CYS A 84 1.10 -1.09 6.91
C CYS A 84 1.30 -2.60 6.82
N ILE A 85 2.54 -2.97 6.58
CA ILE A 85 3.02 -4.34 6.51
C ILE A 85 4.23 -4.52 7.43
N TYR A 86 4.36 -5.68 8.05
CA TYR A 86 5.45 -6.01 8.98
C TYR A 86 6.07 -7.38 8.73
N ASP A 87 5.47 -8.21 7.87
CA ASP A 87 6.05 -9.50 7.46
C ASP A 87 5.59 -9.93 6.05
N GLY A 88 6.32 -10.84 5.40
CA GLY A 88 5.99 -11.38 4.07
C GLY A 88 6.36 -10.46 2.89
N LYS A 89 5.66 -10.64 1.76
CA LYS A 89 5.97 -10.00 0.47
C LYS A 89 4.77 -9.28 -0.11
N TRP A 90 4.93 -8.00 -0.42
CA TRP A 90 3.82 -7.14 -0.80
C TRP A 90 4.15 -6.28 -2.01
N GLN A 91 3.10 -5.95 -2.77
CA GLN A 91 3.18 -5.05 -3.89
C GLN A 91 1.99 -4.09 -3.94
N TYR A 92 2.24 -2.89 -4.44
CA TYR A 92 1.23 -2.00 -4.97
C TYR A 92 1.67 -1.47 -6.34
N GLU A 93 0.73 -0.93 -7.09
CA GLU A 93 0.99 -0.28 -8.37
C GLU A 93 0.63 1.20 -8.31
N VAL A 94 1.32 1.99 -9.12
CA VAL A 94 1.04 3.40 -9.31
C VAL A 94 0.92 3.68 -10.81
N LEU A 95 -0.22 4.20 -11.24
CA LEU A 95 -0.38 4.78 -12.57
C LEU A 95 -0.01 6.26 -12.52
N LEU A 96 0.97 6.68 -13.32
CA LEU A 96 1.43 8.06 -13.32
C LEU A 96 0.47 8.96 -14.13
N GLY A 97 -0.13 9.95 -13.46
CA GLY A 97 -0.93 11.01 -14.10
C GLY A 97 -0.06 12.13 -14.66
N SER A 98 1.12 12.32 -14.08
CA SER A 98 2.13 13.30 -14.47
C SER A 98 3.52 12.64 -14.60
N LYS A 99 4.59 13.43 -14.75
CA LYS A 99 5.96 12.88 -14.96
C LYS A 99 7.09 13.71 -14.35
N GLY A 100 6.77 14.75 -13.59
CA GLY A 100 7.77 15.54 -12.89
C GLY A 100 8.21 14.89 -11.58
N VAL A 101 8.60 15.70 -10.61
CA VAL A 101 9.26 15.21 -9.40
C VAL A 101 8.25 14.54 -8.46
N MET A 102 8.39 13.23 -8.30
CA MET A 102 7.66 12.45 -7.31
C MET A 102 8.60 11.42 -6.69
N GLN A 103 8.33 11.02 -5.44
CA GLN A 103 9.05 9.98 -4.71
C GLN A 103 8.03 8.92 -4.28
N ILE A 104 8.10 7.74 -4.90
CA ILE A 104 7.19 6.61 -4.65
C ILE A 104 7.93 5.55 -3.85
N GLY A 105 7.40 5.13 -2.70
CA GLY A 105 8.03 4.04 -1.97
C GLY A 105 7.39 3.66 -0.65
N TRP A 106 8.23 3.47 0.36
CA TRP A 106 7.88 2.86 1.63
C TRP A 106 8.46 3.68 2.79
N ALA A 107 7.70 3.85 3.85
CA ALA A 107 8.15 4.57 5.03
C ALA A 107 7.66 3.90 6.32
N THR A 108 8.48 3.94 7.35
CA THR A 108 8.06 3.52 8.69
C THR A 108 7.32 4.65 9.41
N ILE A 109 6.55 4.31 10.44
CA ILE A 109 5.85 5.25 11.34
C ILE A 109 6.74 6.35 11.95
N ASN A 110 8.04 6.08 12.11
CA ASN A 110 8.99 7.02 12.71
C ASN A 110 9.43 8.15 11.76
N CYS A 111 8.91 8.19 10.54
CA CYS A 111 9.22 9.23 9.58
C CYS A 111 8.41 10.49 9.84
N THR A 112 9.10 11.60 10.06
CA THR A 112 8.50 12.94 10.05
C THR A 112 8.73 13.57 8.68
N PHE A 113 7.65 13.90 7.99
CA PHE A 113 7.72 14.57 6.70
C PHE A 113 7.46 16.07 6.84
N SER A 114 7.99 16.85 5.90
CA SER A 114 7.73 18.28 5.76
C SER A 114 7.65 18.64 4.29
N GLN A 115 7.33 19.90 3.97
CA GLN A 115 7.37 20.38 2.58
C GLN A 115 8.78 20.41 1.97
N GLU A 116 9.82 20.14 2.77
CA GLU A 116 11.21 20.04 2.30
C GLU A 116 11.78 18.62 2.39
N ASN A 117 11.10 17.70 3.11
CA ASN A 117 11.56 16.33 3.32
C ASN A 117 10.41 15.35 3.04
N GLY A 118 10.52 14.63 1.93
CA GLY A 118 9.57 13.60 1.54
C GLY A 118 10.06 12.18 1.77
N VAL A 119 9.43 11.23 1.08
CA VAL A 119 9.76 9.81 1.16
C VAL A 119 11.16 9.58 0.60
N GLY A 120 12.01 8.96 1.40
CA GLY A 120 13.40 8.70 1.07
C GLY A 120 14.38 9.75 1.58
N ASP A 121 13.93 10.87 2.17
CA ASP A 121 14.82 11.87 2.77
C ASP A 121 15.19 11.51 4.22
N THR A 122 14.50 10.55 4.83
CA THR A 122 14.81 10.02 6.17
C THR A 122 15.46 8.63 6.07
N ARG A 123 16.13 8.20 7.15
CA ARG A 123 16.75 6.86 7.21
C ARG A 123 15.72 5.73 7.19
N SER A 124 14.49 6.06 7.61
CA SER A 124 13.42 5.09 7.79
C SER A 124 12.38 5.15 6.65
N SER A 125 12.74 5.78 5.53
CA SER A 125 11.94 5.80 4.31
C SER A 125 12.80 5.55 3.08
N TYR A 126 12.18 4.99 2.05
CA TYR A 126 12.83 4.50 0.84
C TYR A 126 11.97 4.90 -0.35
N ALA A 127 12.55 5.54 -1.36
CA ALA A 127 11.77 5.95 -2.53
C ALA A 127 12.52 5.83 -3.84
N TYR A 128 11.73 5.79 -4.92
CA TYR A 128 12.16 5.92 -6.29
C TYR A 128 11.56 7.19 -6.90
N ASP A 129 12.41 7.98 -7.56
CA ASP A 129 12.07 9.17 -8.34
C ASP A 129 12.47 8.92 -9.79
N GLY A 130 11.48 8.63 -10.65
CA GLY A 130 11.71 8.31 -12.06
C GLY A 130 11.99 9.54 -12.92
N ASN A 131 11.62 10.75 -12.48
CA ASN A 131 11.99 11.97 -13.19
C ASN A 131 13.49 12.25 -13.04
N ARG A 132 14.03 12.05 -11.84
CA ARG A 132 15.46 12.22 -11.54
C ARG A 132 16.28 10.95 -11.72
N GLN A 133 15.65 9.81 -12.04
CA GLN A 133 16.28 8.49 -12.17
C GLN A 133 17.14 8.13 -10.96
N ARG A 134 16.54 8.28 -9.78
CA ARG A 134 17.23 8.17 -8.51
C ARG A 134 16.42 7.36 -7.51
N LYS A 135 17.15 6.64 -6.66
CA LYS A 135 16.61 6.08 -5.42
C LYS A 135 17.07 6.93 -4.23
N TRP A 136 16.24 7.01 -3.20
CA TRP A 136 16.39 7.88 -2.04
C TRP A 136 16.23 7.11 -0.73
N ASN A 137 17.20 7.25 0.18
CA ASN A 137 17.15 6.83 1.59
C ASN A 137 18.21 7.61 2.38
N SER A 138 17.83 8.77 2.94
CA SER A 138 18.69 9.86 3.48
C SER A 138 19.73 10.46 2.54
N SER A 139 20.07 9.75 1.47
CA SER A 139 20.97 10.12 0.41
C SER A 139 20.44 9.55 -0.89
N THR A 140 20.97 10.01 -2.01
CA THR A 140 20.49 9.61 -3.34
C THR A 140 21.59 9.00 -4.21
N SER A 141 21.21 7.98 -4.99
CA SER A 141 22.06 7.37 -6.01
C SER A 141 21.26 7.05 -7.28
N LYS A 142 21.95 6.90 -8.41
CA LYS A 142 21.33 6.60 -9.71
C LYS A 142 20.63 5.24 -9.65
N TYR A 143 19.38 5.19 -10.10
CA TYR A 143 18.58 3.97 -10.17
C TYR A 143 17.36 4.17 -11.08
N GLY A 144 16.90 3.11 -11.73
CA GLY A 144 15.66 3.12 -12.52
C GLY A 144 15.81 3.82 -13.88
N GLU A 145 14.67 4.16 -14.46
CA GLU A 145 14.52 4.66 -15.83
C GLU A 145 13.72 5.97 -15.84
N LEU A 146 13.86 6.79 -16.90
CA LEU A 146 12.98 7.96 -17.05
C LEU A 146 11.53 7.48 -17.22
N TRP A 147 10.64 7.90 -16.33
CA TRP A 147 9.21 7.59 -16.45
C TRP A 147 8.48 8.55 -17.40
N SER A 148 7.25 8.20 -17.75
CA SER A 148 6.36 9.00 -18.58
C SER A 148 4.92 8.87 -18.08
N ILE A 149 4.10 9.85 -18.44
CA ILE A 149 2.66 9.83 -18.14
C ILE A 149 2.07 8.53 -18.69
N GLY A 150 1.26 7.85 -17.88
CA GLY A 150 0.63 6.57 -18.20
C GLY A 150 1.50 5.34 -17.93
N ASP A 151 2.76 5.49 -17.51
CA ASP A 151 3.52 4.35 -17.00
C ASP A 151 2.88 3.80 -15.71
N VAL A 152 2.94 2.49 -15.56
CA VAL A 152 2.63 1.80 -14.31
C VAL A 152 3.93 1.43 -13.61
N ILE A 153 4.09 1.94 -12.39
CA ILE A 153 5.21 1.63 -11.51
C ILE A 153 4.74 0.64 -10.45
N SER A 154 5.23 -0.59 -10.49
CA SER A 154 5.00 -1.56 -9.42
C SER A 154 6.12 -1.42 -8.39
N SER A 155 5.75 -1.31 -7.12
CA SER A 155 6.68 -1.24 -5.98
C SER A 155 6.52 -2.50 -5.15
N THR A 156 7.61 -3.25 -4.97
CA THR A 156 7.60 -4.51 -4.23
C THR A 156 8.51 -4.42 -3.02
N ILE A 157 8.10 -5.02 -1.91
CA ILE A 157 8.90 -5.16 -0.69
C ILE A 157 8.86 -6.61 -0.21
N ASP A 158 10.03 -7.21 -0.07
CA ASP A 158 10.25 -8.57 0.45
C ASP A 158 10.86 -8.43 1.84
N LEU A 159 10.04 -8.54 2.90
CA LEU A 159 10.48 -8.37 4.28
C LEU A 159 11.24 -9.61 4.79
N GLU A 160 11.10 -10.76 4.13
CA GLU A 160 11.90 -11.96 4.45
C GLU A 160 13.36 -11.78 4.03
N LYS A 161 13.59 -11.12 2.87
CA LYS A 161 14.94 -10.82 2.37
C LYS A 161 15.44 -9.43 2.74
N GLY A 162 14.56 -8.56 3.22
CA GLY A 162 14.87 -7.15 3.43
C GLY A 162 15.23 -6.44 2.12
N GLU A 163 14.44 -6.64 1.06
CA GLU A 163 14.67 -6.03 -0.26
C GLU A 163 13.46 -5.21 -0.73
N ILE A 164 13.73 -4.08 -1.39
CA ILE A 164 12.74 -3.29 -2.13
C ILE A 164 13.18 -3.23 -3.59
N ALA A 165 12.24 -3.45 -4.51
CA ALA A 165 12.46 -3.39 -5.95
C ALA A 165 11.32 -2.64 -6.64
N TYR A 166 11.63 -2.09 -7.81
CA TYR A 166 10.65 -1.37 -8.62
C TYR A 166 10.62 -1.94 -10.04
N TYR A 167 9.44 -1.88 -10.64
CA TYR A 167 9.16 -2.35 -11.99
C TYR A 167 8.48 -1.22 -12.76
N ARG A 168 8.81 -1.09 -14.04
CA ARG A 168 8.13 -0.18 -14.95
C ARG A 168 7.45 -0.99 -16.04
N ASN A 169 6.12 -0.90 -16.10
CA ASN A 169 5.30 -1.67 -17.04
C ASN A 169 5.65 -3.16 -17.00
N GLY A 170 5.76 -3.72 -15.79
CA GLY A 170 6.12 -5.12 -15.53
C GLY A 170 7.59 -5.49 -15.73
N ARG A 171 8.44 -4.59 -16.24
CA ARG A 171 9.87 -4.86 -16.39
C ARG A 171 10.63 -4.47 -15.14
N SER A 172 11.40 -5.40 -14.59
CA SER A 172 12.24 -5.15 -13.40
C SER A 172 13.31 -4.10 -13.70
N MET A 173 13.45 -3.14 -12.78
CA MET A 173 14.58 -2.19 -12.76
C MET A 173 15.70 -2.62 -11.80
N GLY A 174 15.63 -3.87 -11.29
CA GLY A 174 16.55 -4.43 -10.32
C GLY A 174 16.17 -4.12 -8.86
N ILE A 175 16.99 -4.59 -7.92
CA ILE A 175 16.80 -4.31 -6.50
C ILE A 175 17.26 -2.89 -6.19
N ALA A 176 16.36 -2.05 -5.67
CA ALA A 176 16.67 -0.69 -5.26
C ALA A 176 17.35 -0.67 -3.90
N PHE A 177 16.82 -1.39 -2.93
CA PHE A 177 17.31 -1.39 -1.55
C PHE A 177 17.48 -2.81 -1.02
N LYS A 178 18.52 -3.02 -0.22
CA LYS A 178 18.85 -4.30 0.41
C LYS A 178 19.12 -4.08 1.89
N ASN A 179 18.94 -5.12 2.68
CA ASN A 179 19.11 -5.10 4.14
C ASN A 179 18.26 -4.01 4.80
N ILE A 180 17.03 -3.80 4.32
CA ILE A 180 16.12 -2.88 5.02
C ILE A 180 15.83 -3.45 6.42
N PRO A 181 15.70 -2.61 7.47
CA PRO A 181 15.39 -3.08 8.80
C PRO A 181 14.07 -3.86 8.84
N THR A 182 14.05 -5.01 9.50
CA THR A 182 12.86 -5.82 9.75
C THR A 182 12.88 -6.37 11.18
N GLY A 183 11.74 -6.83 11.68
CA GLY A 183 11.61 -7.39 13.02
C GLY A 183 10.61 -6.64 13.92
N PRO A 184 10.59 -6.97 15.22
CA PRO A 184 9.60 -6.42 16.15
C PRO A 184 9.62 -4.88 16.18
N GLY A 185 8.44 -4.27 16.10
CA GLY A 185 8.29 -2.81 16.14
C GLY A 185 8.57 -2.10 14.82
N ILE A 186 8.85 -2.83 13.72
CA ILE A 186 9.08 -2.25 12.40
C ILE A 186 7.94 -2.63 11.46
N ALA A 187 7.27 -1.63 10.91
CA ALA A 187 6.27 -1.78 9.87
C ALA A 187 6.48 -0.70 8.79
N TYR A 188 6.10 -1.02 7.57
CA TYR A 188 6.23 -0.16 6.39
C TYR A 188 4.87 0.15 5.80
N PHE A 189 4.67 1.43 5.51
CA PHE A 189 3.51 1.95 4.80
C PHE A 189 3.96 2.34 3.39
N PRO A 190 3.19 2.02 2.34
CA PRO A 190 3.24 2.79 1.11
C PRO A 190 3.21 4.29 1.41
N ALA A 191 4.10 5.04 0.78
CA ALA A 191 4.16 6.48 0.96
C ALA A 191 4.55 7.16 -0.34
N PHE A 192 4.04 8.38 -0.52
CA PHE A 192 4.14 9.13 -1.76
C PHE A 192 4.44 10.59 -1.47
N SER A 193 5.51 11.13 -2.05
CA SER A 193 5.75 12.58 -2.10
C SER A 193 5.63 13.11 -3.52
N LEU A 194 4.87 14.17 -3.71
CA LEU A 194 4.59 14.76 -5.01
C LEU A 194 4.93 16.25 -4.97
N ALA A 195 5.61 16.74 -6.00
CA ALA A 195 5.73 18.18 -6.22
C ALA A 195 4.41 18.78 -6.71
N MET A 196 4.30 20.11 -6.62
CA MET A 196 3.10 20.86 -7.06
C MET A 196 2.63 20.41 -8.44
N ASP A 197 1.32 20.19 -8.57
CA ASP A 197 0.63 19.75 -9.79
C ASP A 197 1.03 18.37 -10.33
N GLU A 198 1.95 17.65 -9.67
CA GLU A 198 2.19 16.25 -9.97
C GLU A 198 1.03 15.40 -9.47
N SER A 199 0.76 14.29 -10.15
CA SER A 199 -0.38 13.43 -9.87
C SER A 199 -0.14 11.96 -10.22
N LEU A 200 -0.80 11.09 -9.47
CA LEU A 200 -0.76 9.65 -9.65
C LEU A 200 -2.05 8.99 -9.13
N VAL A 201 -2.31 7.78 -9.59
CA VAL A 201 -3.36 6.90 -9.07
C VAL A 201 -2.70 5.67 -8.45
N VAL A 202 -3.06 5.36 -7.20
CA VAL A 202 -2.53 4.17 -6.52
C VAL A 202 -3.50 3.02 -6.64
N ASN A 203 -2.99 1.83 -6.94
CA ASN A 203 -3.72 0.58 -6.81
C ASN A 203 -3.05 -0.26 -5.72
N PHE A 204 -3.72 -0.40 -4.58
CA PHE A 204 -3.30 -1.28 -3.49
C PHE A 204 -3.75 -2.73 -3.66
N GLY A 205 -4.53 -3.02 -4.71
CA GLY A 205 -5.11 -4.33 -5.03
C GLY A 205 -6.63 -4.36 -5.06
N GLY A 206 -7.30 -3.22 -4.86
CA GLY A 206 -8.77 -3.11 -5.02
C GLY A 206 -9.25 -3.36 -6.45
N THR A 207 -8.34 -3.26 -7.43
CA THR A 207 -8.54 -3.73 -8.80
C THR A 207 -7.38 -4.63 -9.22
N PRO A 208 -7.57 -5.55 -10.19
CA PRO A 208 -6.48 -6.40 -10.67
C PRO A 208 -5.27 -5.57 -11.10
N PHE A 209 -4.09 -5.95 -10.61
CA PHE A 209 -2.84 -5.33 -11.06
C PHE A 209 -2.64 -5.53 -12.56
N CYS A 210 -2.11 -4.50 -13.22
CA CYS A 210 -1.68 -4.60 -14.62
C CYS A 210 -0.48 -5.54 -14.76
N TYR A 211 0.43 -5.51 -13.79
CA TYR A 211 1.67 -6.27 -13.78
C TYR A 211 1.91 -6.96 -12.43
N PRO A 212 1.13 -8.00 -12.08
CA PRO A 212 1.33 -8.73 -10.84
C PRO A 212 2.69 -9.44 -10.82
N ILE A 213 3.47 -9.22 -9.76
CA ILE A 213 4.76 -9.88 -9.56
C ILE A 213 4.58 -11.17 -8.77
N HIS A 214 5.07 -12.28 -9.33
CA HIS A 214 4.94 -13.59 -8.72
C HIS A 214 5.51 -13.63 -7.30
N GLY A 215 4.70 -14.10 -6.35
CA GLY A 215 5.07 -14.25 -4.94
C GLY A 215 4.85 -13.00 -4.08
N PHE A 216 4.32 -11.91 -4.63
CA PHE A 216 3.96 -10.70 -3.89
C PHE A 216 2.44 -10.53 -3.80
N ARG A 217 1.93 -10.24 -2.60
CA ARG A 217 0.51 -10.04 -2.31
C ARG A 217 0.08 -8.58 -2.49
N SER A 218 -1.20 -8.34 -2.73
CA SER A 218 -1.80 -7.00 -2.65
C SER A 218 -1.90 -6.53 -1.20
N LEU A 219 -1.86 -5.22 -0.97
CA LEU A 219 -2.18 -4.69 0.35
C LEU A 219 -3.69 -4.62 0.58
N GLN A 220 -4.53 -4.57 -0.43
CA GLN A 220 -5.98 -4.60 -0.24
C GLN A 220 -6.48 -6.04 -0.12
N ALA A 221 -7.49 -6.22 0.75
CA ALA A 221 -8.19 -7.48 0.89
C ALA A 221 -8.77 -7.92 -0.47
N PRO A 222 -8.83 -9.24 -0.76
CA PRO A 222 -9.56 -9.72 -1.92
C PRO A 222 -11.01 -9.21 -1.89
N PRO A 223 -11.58 -8.78 -3.03
CA PRO A 223 -12.98 -8.36 -3.09
C PRO A 223 -13.89 -9.60 -3.01
N GLU A 224 -14.02 -10.18 -1.81
CA GLU A 224 -14.70 -11.47 -1.56
C GLU A 224 -16.12 -11.55 -2.14
N PRO A 225 -16.99 -10.52 -2.02
CA PRO A 225 -18.32 -10.56 -2.64
C PRO A 225 -18.26 -10.68 -4.17
N GLN A 226 -17.42 -9.88 -4.83
CA GLN A 226 -17.24 -9.90 -6.27
C GLN A 226 -16.60 -11.22 -6.72
N LEU A 227 -15.65 -11.75 -5.95
CA LEU A 227 -15.03 -13.03 -6.19
C LEU A 227 -16.04 -14.19 -6.09
N HIS A 228 -16.97 -14.13 -5.13
CA HIS A 228 -18.04 -15.11 -5.00
C HIS A 228 -18.95 -15.11 -6.23
N VAL A 229 -19.40 -13.93 -6.67
CA VAL A 229 -20.24 -13.77 -7.88
C VAL A 229 -19.50 -14.28 -9.12
N ALA A 230 -18.23 -13.91 -9.30
CA ALA A 230 -17.42 -14.38 -10.43
C ALA A 230 -17.28 -15.91 -10.43
N LYS A 231 -16.97 -16.52 -9.28
CA LYS A 231 -16.91 -17.99 -9.12
C LYS A 231 -18.24 -18.65 -9.48
N MET A 232 -19.38 -18.05 -9.11
CA MET A 232 -20.69 -18.54 -9.52
C MET A 232 -20.85 -18.47 -11.03
N CYS A 233 -20.58 -17.32 -11.66
CA CYS A 233 -20.68 -17.14 -13.11
C CYS A 233 -19.83 -18.17 -13.87
N PHE A 234 -18.58 -18.42 -13.45
CA PHE A 234 -17.73 -19.45 -14.05
C PHE A 234 -18.33 -20.85 -13.91
N LYS A 235 -18.85 -21.21 -12.73
CA LYS A 235 -19.54 -22.50 -12.55
C LYS A 235 -20.76 -22.66 -13.47
N TRP A 236 -21.51 -21.59 -13.71
CA TRP A 236 -22.64 -21.61 -14.64
C TRP A 236 -22.16 -21.76 -16.09
N LEU A 237 -21.11 -21.04 -16.47
CA LEU A 237 -20.52 -21.13 -17.80
C LEU A 237 -19.98 -22.55 -18.08
N ASP A 238 -19.22 -23.13 -17.15
CA ASP A 238 -18.69 -24.50 -17.27
C ASP A 238 -19.82 -25.52 -17.48
N LYS A 239 -20.92 -25.38 -16.72
CA LYS A 239 -22.10 -26.23 -16.89
C LYS A 239 -22.73 -26.08 -18.27
N LEU A 240 -22.80 -24.87 -18.82
CA LEU A 240 -23.36 -24.63 -20.15
C LEU A 240 -22.47 -25.22 -21.26
N VAL A 241 -21.15 -25.09 -21.14
CA VAL A 241 -20.18 -25.66 -22.08
C VAL A 241 -20.19 -27.19 -22.04
N LEU A 242 -20.40 -27.80 -20.87
CA LEU A 242 -20.52 -29.26 -20.73
C LEU A 242 -21.87 -29.82 -21.20
N LEU A 243 -22.86 -28.97 -21.47
CA LEU A 243 -24.18 -29.34 -21.98
C LEU A 243 -24.34 -29.14 -23.50
N SER A 244 -23.31 -28.60 -24.17
CA SER A 244 -23.23 -28.42 -25.64
C SER A 244 -22.34 -29.48 -26.29
#